data_AF-A0A2E9DB35-F1
#
_entry.id   AF-A0A2E9DB35-F1
#
_cell.length_a   1.000
_cell.length_b   1.000
_cell.length_c   1.000
_cell.angle_alpha   90.00
_cell.angle_beta   90.00
_cell.angle_gamma   90.00
#
_symmetry.space_group_name_H-M   'P 1'
#
loop_
_entity.id
_entity.type
_entity.pdbx_description
1 polymer ?
#
loop_
_entity_poly.entity_id
_entity_poly.type
_entity_poly.pdbx_seq_one_letter_code
_entity_poly.pdbx_strand_id
1 'polypeptide(L)' 'MLNACKTTKIYCRVNCPPGRRTKPENRVMFYSAEDAETSGYRACKVCKPLDESYQGPWKPKNQRRI' A
#
# COMPACT_ATOMS: atom_id res chain seq x y z
N MET A 1 -1.92 -3.22 10.67
CA MET A 1 -2.58 -1.98 10.20
C MET A 1 -2.16 -1.67 8.78
N LEU A 2 -3.12 -1.67 7.84
CA LEU A 2 -2.93 -1.43 6.41
C LEU A 2 -3.80 -0.26 5.97
N ASN A 3 -3.29 0.57 5.06
CA ASN A 3 -4.03 1.67 4.45
C ASN A 3 -4.51 1.26 3.06
N ALA A 4 -5.78 1.46 2.77
CA ALA A 4 -6.37 1.22 1.47
C ALA A 4 -6.94 2.48 0.83
N CYS A 5 -6.98 2.47 -0.49
CA CYS A 5 -7.60 3.49 -1.32
C CYS A 5 -8.93 2.98 -1.83
N LYS A 6 -10.02 3.69 -1.52
CA LYS A 6 -11.37 3.35 -2.02
C LYS A 6 -11.45 3.48 -3.56
N THR A 7 -10.75 4.45 -4.14
CA THR A 7 -10.76 4.72 -5.58
C THR A 7 -9.99 3.68 -6.40
N THR A 8 -8.77 3.33 -5.98
CA THR A 8 -7.94 2.36 -6.70
C THR A 8 -8.17 0.92 -6.24
N LYS A 9 -8.93 0.70 -5.16
CA LYS A 9 -9.11 -0.58 -4.48
C LYS A 9 -7.78 -1.26 -4.16
N ILE A 10 -6.77 -0.49 -3.76
CA ILE A 10 -5.43 -1.01 -3.43
C ILE A 10 -5.19 -0.83 -1.93
N TYR A 11 -4.72 -1.86 -1.25
CA TYR A 11 -4.24 -1.79 0.13
C TYR A 11 -2.70 -1.82 0.21
N CYS A 12 -2.14 -1.01 1.11
CA CYS A 12 -0.72 -0.70 1.26
C CYS A 12 -0.35 -0.70 2.75
N ARG A 13 0.95 -0.69 3.07
CA ARG A 13 1.41 -0.41 4.44
C ARG A 13 1.23 1.07 4.81
N VAL A 14 1.16 1.38 6.11
CA VAL A 14 0.99 2.76 6.62
C VAL A 14 2.10 3.69 6.13
N ASN A 15 3.35 3.21 6.06
CA ASN A 15 4.51 3.99 5.58
C ASN A 15 4.69 3.98 4.05
N CYS A 16 3.70 3.49 3.29
CA CYS A 16 3.82 3.43 1.85
C CYS A 16 3.61 4.82 1.20
N PRO A 17 4.50 5.30 0.32
CA PRO A 17 4.34 6.59 -0.35
C PRO A 17 3.07 6.76 -1.17
N PRO A 18 2.63 5.78 -2.00
CA PRO A 18 1.32 5.88 -2.65
C PRO A 18 0.18 5.92 -1.64
N GLY A 19 0.28 5.20 -0.51
CA GLY A 19 -0.67 5.32 0.60
C GLY A 19 -0.72 6.73 1.19
N ARG A 20 0.44 7.38 1.34
CA ARG A 20 0.56 8.76 1.85
C ARG A 20 -0.05 9.80 0.92
N ARG A 21 0.01 9.58 -0.40
CA ARG A 21 -0.59 10.44 -1.44
C ARG A 21 -2.10 10.30 -1.56
N THR A 22 -2.68 9.26 -0.96
CA THR A 22 -4.14 9.08 -0.95
C THR A 22 -4.80 10.19 -0.17
N LYS A 23 -5.77 10.87 -0.80
CA LYS A 23 -6.65 11.82 -0.12
C LYS A 23 -7.29 11.16 1.10
N PRO A 24 -7.39 11.88 2.24
CA PRO A 24 -7.98 11.32 3.46
C PRO A 24 -9.42 10.82 3.24
N GLU A 25 -10.18 11.49 2.38
CA GLU A 25 -11.55 11.12 2.00
C GLU A 25 -11.69 9.72 1.40
N ASN A 26 -10.63 9.24 0.73
CA ASN A 26 -10.61 7.93 0.07
C ASN A 26 -9.73 6.92 0.80
N ARG A 27 -9.22 7.29 1.99
CA ARG A 27 -8.35 6.44 2.79
C ARG A 27 -9.21 5.56 3.70
N VAL A 28 -9.07 4.26 3.54
CA VAL A 28 -9.69 3.22 4.38
C VAL A 28 -8.57 2.53 5.17
N MET A 29 -8.84 2.11 6.40
CA MET A 29 -7.87 1.34 7.19
C MET A 29 -8.38 -0.08 7.37
N PHE A 30 -7.49 -1.05 7.21
CA PHE A 30 -7.75 -2.47 7.39
C PHE A 30 -6.81 -3.04 8.47
N TYR A 31 -7.31 -4.01 9.23
CA TYR A 31 -6.54 -4.66 10.28
C TYR A 31 -5.58 -5.72 9.72
N SER A 32 -6.10 -6.59 8.84
CA SER A 32 -5.35 -7.66 8.15
C SER A 32 -5.42 -7.51 6.62
N ALA A 33 -4.50 -8.16 5.92
CA ALA A 33 -4.51 -8.25 4.46
C ALA A 33 -5.73 -9.06 3.97
N GLU A 34 -6.10 -10.10 4.70
CA GLU A 34 -7.24 -10.96 4.41
C GLU A 34 -8.57 -10.19 4.39
N ASP A 35 -8.75 -9.27 5.34
CA ASP A 35 -9.95 -8.42 5.43
C ASP A 35 -10.06 -7.48 4.22
N ALA A 36 -8.92 -6.94 3.78
CA ALA A 36 -8.84 -6.11 2.59
C ALA A 36 -9.13 -6.93 1.32
N GLU A 37 -8.58 -8.14 1.20
CA GLU A 37 -8.81 -9.03 0.05
C GLU A 37 -10.27 -9.50 -0.03
N THR A 38 -10.87 -9.84 1.11
CA THR A 38 -12.29 -10.18 1.22
C THR A 38 -13.18 -9.01 0.82
N SER A 39 -12.76 -7.78 1.13
CA SER A 39 -13.42 -6.55 0.70
C SER A 39 -13.19 -6.20 -0.78
N GLY A 40 -12.45 -7.02 -1.53
CA GLY A 40 -12.15 -6.82 -2.96
C GLY A 40 -11.03 -5.82 -3.24
N TYR A 41 -10.14 -5.58 -2.27
CA TYR A 41 -8.94 -4.77 -2.44
C TYR A 41 -7.74 -5.64 -2.81
N ARG A 42 -6.90 -5.14 -3.70
CA ARG A 42 -5.68 -5.82 -4.17
C ARG A 42 -4.44 -5.29 -3.45
N ALA A 43 -3.45 -6.15 -3.25
CA ALA A 43 -2.18 -5.78 -2.63
C ALA A 43 -1.41 -4.74 -3.46
N CYS A 44 -0.79 -3.78 -2.79
CA CYS A 44 0.05 -2.80 -3.46
C CYS A 44 1.31 -3.46 -4.06
N LYS A 45 1.49 -3.33 -5.37
CA LYS A 45 2.67 -3.84 -6.09
C LYS A 45 3.98 -3.12 -5.72
N VAL A 46 3.88 -1.99 -5.03
CA VAL A 46 5.03 -1.15 -4.66
C VAL A 46 5.61 -1.55 -3.32
N CYS A 47 4.81 -1.48 -2.25
CA CYS A 47 5.28 -1.86 -0.92
C CYS A 47 5.08 -3.32 -0.60
N LYS A 48 4.42 -4.09 -1.49
CA LYS A 48 4.07 -5.51 -1.33
C LYS A 48 3.85 -5.86 0.15
N PRO A 49 2.69 -5.52 0.73
CA PRO A 49 2.47 -5.63 2.18
C PRO A 49 2.72 -7.05 2.74
N LEU A 50 2.72 -8.07 1.88
CA LEU A 50 3.03 -9.47 2.19
C LEU A 50 4.54 -9.81 2.15
N ASP A 51 5.39 -8.97 1.55
CA ASP A 51 6.85 -9.16 1.48
C ASP A 51 7.51 -8.51 2.69
N GLU A 52 7.82 -9.28 3.73
CA GLU A 52 8.40 -8.75 4.98
C GLU A 52 9.75 -8.02 4.77
N SER A 53 10.50 -8.31 3.69
CA SER A 53 11.79 -7.69 3.38
C SER A 53 11.76 -6.19 3.01
N TYR A 54 10.60 -5.56 2.85
CA TYR A 54 10.51 -4.14 2.45
C TYR A 54 10.57 -3.18 3.64
N GLN A 55 11.75 -3.03 4.24
CA GLN A 55 12.02 -2.14 5.38
C GLN A 55 12.51 -0.73 4.98
N GLY A 56 12.51 -0.39 3.69
CA GLY A 56 13.17 0.81 3.16
C GLY A 56 12.23 1.89 2.62
N PRO A 57 12.63 3.18 2.65
CA PRO A 57 11.93 4.23 1.93
C PRO A 57 11.84 3.85 0.44
N TRP A 58 10.65 3.94 -0.13
CA TRP A 58 10.41 3.68 -1.54
C TRP A 58 11.44 4.42 -2.42
N LYS A 59 12.26 3.65 -3.12
CA LYS A 59 13.13 4.20 -4.16
C LYS A 59 12.33 4.31 -5.46
N PRO A 60 12.15 5.51 -6.02
CA PRO A 60 11.53 5.67 -7.33
C PRO A 60 12.34 4.93 -8.40
N LYS A 61 11.68 4.44 -9.46
CA LYS A 61 12.33 3.62 -10.51
C LYS A 61 13.54 4.33 -11.17
N ASN A 62 13.56 5.66 -11.18
CA ASN A 62 14.66 6.47 -11.72
C ASN A 62 15.95 6.41 -10.89
N GLN A 63 15.89 5.90 -9.65
CA GLN A 63 17.04 5.75 -8.75
C GLN A 63 17.62 4.30 -8.78
N ARG A 64 17.13 3.47 -9.72
CA ARG A 64 17.67 2.13 -10.04
C ARG A 64 18.68 2.17 -11.19
N ARG A 65 19.27 3.35 -11.47
CA ARG A 65 20.35 3.43 -12.44
C ARG A 65 21.63 2.90 -11.82
N ILE A 66 22.26 2.06 -12.62
CA ILE A 66 23.47 1.25 -12.40
C ILE A 66 24.65 2.09 -11.92
#